data_AF-A0A7K3PZR3-F1
#
_entry.id   AF-A0A7K3PZR3-F1
#
_cell.length_a   1.000
_cell.length_b   1.000
_cell.length_c   1.000
_cell.angle_alpha   90.00
_cell.angle_beta   90.00
_cell.angle_gamma   90.00
#
_symmetry.space_group_name_H-M   'P 1'
#
loop_
_entity.id
_entity.type
_entity.pdbx_description
1 polymer ?
#
loop_
_entity_poly.entity_id
_entity_poly.type
_entity_poly.pdbx_seq_one_letter_code
_entity_poly.pdbx_strand_id
1 'polypeptide(L)'
;MPPTLASLVHHSALKLTVRAGEDRLDVPVRWAHVSELADPVPYMEGGELLLITALKLDAEDPEVMRRYVKRLAGAGVVGLGFAVGVNYDDIPPALVEAAREEGLPLLEVPRRTPFLAISKAVSAAIAADQYRAVTAGFAAQRELTRRALTDGPEGLLAALAAQVDGWAALYDASGAVVATAP
;
A
#
# COMPACT_ATOMS: atom_id res chain seq x y z
N MET A 1 0.43 -8.78 -4.51
CA MET A 1 -0.16 -7.86 -3.53
C MET A 1 0.67 -6.59 -3.41
N PRO A 2 0.01 -5.43 -3.45
CA PRO A 2 0.68 -4.13 -3.28
C PRO A 2 1.37 -4.06 -1.91
N PRO A 3 2.43 -3.24 -1.76
CA PRO A 3 3.01 -3.01 -0.44
C PRO A 3 1.99 -2.36 0.49
N THR A 4 2.02 -2.76 1.75
CA THR A 4 1.19 -2.18 2.83
C THR A 4 2.07 -1.49 3.87
N LEU A 5 1.48 -0.67 4.75
CA LEU A 5 2.23 -0.10 5.87
C LEU A 5 2.80 -1.21 6.77
N ALA A 6 2.04 -2.28 7.00
CA ALA A 6 2.51 -3.46 7.72
C ALA A 6 3.79 -4.03 7.07
N SER A 7 3.82 -4.14 5.73
CA SER A 7 5.02 -4.65 5.03
C SER A 7 6.25 -3.75 5.24
N LEU A 8 6.08 -2.44 5.35
CA LEU A 8 7.16 -1.49 5.59
C LEU A 8 7.65 -1.55 7.04
N VAL A 9 6.74 -1.66 8.00
CA VAL A 9 7.06 -1.83 9.43
C VAL A 9 7.84 -3.12 9.66
N HIS A 10 7.42 -4.22 9.03
CA HIS A 10 8.13 -5.50 9.11
C HIS A 10 9.45 -5.52 8.33
N HIS A 11 9.74 -4.51 7.50
CA HIS A 11 11.00 -4.41 6.78
C HIS A 11 12.13 -4.05 7.75
N SER A 12 12.82 -5.07 8.26
CA SER A 12 13.79 -4.98 9.36
C SER A 12 14.90 -3.94 9.17
N ALA A 13 15.28 -3.61 7.93
CA ALA A 13 16.25 -2.56 7.62
C ALA A 13 15.75 -1.12 7.86
N LEU A 14 14.43 -0.89 7.77
CA LEU A 14 13.85 0.45 7.93
C LEU A 14 13.68 0.84 9.41
N LYS A 15 13.53 -0.16 10.30
CA LYS A 15 13.41 0.04 11.76
C LYS A 15 12.30 1.03 12.13
N LEU A 16 11.16 0.96 11.42
CA LEU A 16 10.00 1.80 11.70
C LEU A 16 9.28 1.28 12.94
N THR A 17 8.77 2.19 13.77
CA THR A 17 7.96 1.85 14.95
C THR A 17 6.58 2.47 14.81
N VAL A 18 5.53 1.70 15.07
CA VAL A 18 4.16 2.23 15.04
C VAL A 18 3.89 2.97 16.35
N ARG A 19 3.34 4.18 16.27
CA ARG A 19 3.01 5.04 17.42
C ARG A 19 1.51 5.35 17.51
N ALA A 20 0.76 5.12 16.43
CA ALA A 20 -0.70 5.13 16.39
C ALA A 20 -1.22 4.34 15.17
N GLY A 21 -2.46 3.85 15.24
CA GLY A 21 -3.17 3.23 14.13
C GLY A 21 -2.72 1.79 13.81
N GLU A 22 -2.35 1.04 14.84
CA GLU A 22 -1.83 -0.34 14.77
C GLU A 22 -2.80 -1.31 14.06
N ASP A 23 -4.10 -1.04 14.13
CA ASP A 23 -5.19 -1.80 13.52
C ASP A 23 -5.42 -1.47 12.04
N ARG A 24 -4.73 -0.46 11.49
CA ARG A 24 -4.93 0.02 10.12
C ARG A 24 -3.68 -0.09 9.24
N LEU A 25 -2.81 -1.05 9.52
CA LEU A 25 -1.55 -1.22 8.80
C LEU A 25 -1.66 -2.01 7.48
N ASP A 26 -2.76 -2.74 7.28
CA ASP A 26 -2.98 -3.53 6.05
C ASP A 26 -3.48 -2.69 4.86
N VAL A 27 -3.42 -1.36 4.98
CA VAL A 27 -3.73 -0.44 3.89
C VAL A 27 -2.61 -0.42 2.84
N PRO A 28 -2.94 -0.48 1.53
CA PRO A 28 -1.96 -0.36 0.46
C PRO A 28 -1.27 1.02 0.44
N VAL A 29 0.03 1.02 0.23
CA VAL A 29 0.85 2.21 0.03
C VAL A 29 1.16 2.35 -1.46
N ARG A 30 0.62 3.40 -2.09
CA ARG A 30 0.82 3.69 -3.52
C ARG A 30 2.12 4.45 -3.79
N TRP A 31 2.58 5.22 -2.81
CA TRP A 31 3.81 6.00 -2.91
C TRP A 31 4.31 6.43 -1.53
N ALA A 32 5.59 6.79 -1.42
CA ALA A 32 6.12 7.47 -0.24
C ALA A 32 6.67 8.84 -0.66
N HIS A 33 6.12 9.89 -0.04
CA HIS A 33 6.40 11.28 -0.40
C HIS A 33 7.01 12.03 0.78
N VAL A 34 7.95 12.93 0.52
CA VAL A 34 8.54 13.79 1.55
C VAL A 34 8.02 15.21 1.36
N SER A 35 7.49 15.82 2.42
CA SER A 35 7.06 17.22 2.38
C SER A 35 7.27 17.91 3.72
N GLU A 36 7.61 19.19 3.68
CA GLU A 36 7.69 20.06 4.85
C GLU A 36 6.69 21.22 4.74
N LEU A 37 5.70 21.11 3.84
CA LEU A 37 4.67 22.14 3.71
C LEU A 37 3.71 22.07 4.90
N ALA A 38 3.31 23.24 5.39
CA ALA A 38 2.24 23.35 6.38
C ALA A 38 0.89 22.87 5.84
N ASP A 39 0.74 22.87 4.52
CA ASP A 39 -0.34 22.22 3.79
C ASP A 39 0.19 21.49 2.55
N PRO A 40 0.39 20.16 2.63
CA PRO A 40 0.83 19.37 1.49
C PRO A 40 -0.34 18.88 0.61
N VAL A 41 -1.59 18.99 1.07
CA VAL A 41 -2.77 18.38 0.42
C VAL A 41 -2.93 18.73 -1.07
N PRO A 42 -2.67 19.97 -1.54
CA PRO A 42 -2.80 20.31 -2.96
C PRO A 42 -1.92 19.49 -3.92
N TYR A 43 -0.92 18.77 -3.41
CA TYR A 43 0.01 17.97 -4.19
C TYR A 43 -0.16 16.46 -3.98
N MET A 44 -1.18 16.03 -3.21
CA MET A 44 -1.44 14.62 -2.90
C MET A 44 -2.51 14.05 -3.84
N GLU A 45 -2.40 12.75 -4.14
CA GLU A 45 -3.36 11.99 -4.94
C GLU A 45 -4.12 10.93 -4.12
N GLY A 46 -3.71 10.69 -2.87
CA GLY A 46 -4.25 9.66 -1.98
C GLY A 46 -3.53 8.32 -2.13
N GLY A 47 -3.41 7.58 -1.02
CA GLY A 47 -2.67 6.33 -0.93
C GLY A 47 -1.20 6.49 -0.57
N GLU A 48 -0.73 7.71 -0.25
CA GLU A 48 0.66 7.97 0.10
C GLU A 48 0.97 7.73 1.58
N LEU A 49 2.19 7.26 1.84
CA LEU A 49 2.87 7.44 3.11
C LEU A 49 3.61 8.78 3.05
N LEU A 50 3.14 9.78 3.80
CA LEU A 50 3.80 11.07 3.89
C LEU A 50 4.93 11.01 4.92
N LEU A 51 6.10 11.54 4.60
CA LEU A 51 7.28 11.55 5.46
C LEU A 51 7.66 13.00 5.79
N ILE A 52 7.77 13.33 7.07
CA ILE A 52 8.00 14.71 7.55
C ILE A 52 9.02 14.74 8.70
N THR A 53 9.69 15.86 8.83
CA THR A 53 10.54 16.24 9.98
C THR A 53 9.91 17.35 10.83
N ALA A 54 8.82 17.95 10.33
CA ALA A 54 8.08 19.06 10.94
C ALA A 54 8.91 20.34 11.13
N LEU A 55 9.82 20.64 10.19
CA LEU A 55 10.67 21.84 10.27
C LEU A 55 9.89 23.17 10.15
N LYS A 56 8.70 23.14 9.54
CA LYS A 56 7.85 24.33 9.33
C LYS A 56 6.52 24.27 10.08
N LEU A 57 6.38 23.30 10.99
CA LEU A 57 5.17 23.09 11.77
C LEU A 57 5.53 23.27 13.24
N ASP A 58 4.68 23.97 13.97
CA ASP A 58 4.70 23.88 15.43
C ASP A 58 4.03 22.57 15.83
N ALA A 59 4.83 21.52 15.97
CA ALA A 59 4.33 20.19 16.29
C ALA A 59 4.02 19.99 17.78
N GLU A 60 4.32 20.97 18.63
CA GLU A 60 3.92 20.96 20.04
C GLU A 60 2.50 21.51 20.25
N ASP A 61 2.01 22.37 19.34
CA ASP A 61 0.66 22.91 19.38
C ASP A 61 -0.40 21.83 18.98
N PRO A 62 -1.28 21.43 19.92
CA PRO A 62 -2.32 20.43 19.66
C PRO A 62 -3.31 20.82 18.55
N GLU A 63 -3.70 22.09 18.44
CA GLU A 63 -4.64 22.53 17.42
C GLU A 63 -4.00 22.52 16.02
N VAL A 64 -2.72 22.88 15.94
CA VAL A 64 -1.96 22.80 14.68
C VAL A 64 -1.86 21.35 14.21
N MET A 65 -1.51 20.42 15.11
CA MET A 65 -1.40 18.99 14.79
C MET A 65 -2.75 18.36 14.44
N ARG A 66 -3.81 18.64 15.19
CA ARG A 66 -5.16 18.15 14.85
C ARG A 66 -5.59 18.59 13.46
N ARG A 67 -5.45 19.88 13.14
CA ARG A 67 -5.79 20.40 11.81
C ARG A 67 -4.89 19.84 10.70
N TYR A 68 -3.61 19.59 11.00
CA TYR A 68 -2.69 18.99 10.03
C TYR A 68 -3.09 17.55 9.72
N VAL A 69 -3.20 16.68 10.74
CA VAL A 69 -3.56 15.27 10.58
C VAL A 69 -4.92 15.12 9.91
N LYS A 70 -5.94 15.88 10.34
CA LYS A 70 -7.28 15.85 9.75
C LYS A 70 -7.29 16.15 8.26
N ARG A 71 -6.48 17.12 7.82
CA ARG A 71 -6.33 17.43 6.39
C ARG A 71 -5.68 16.29 5.61
N LEU A 72 -4.65 15.65 6.16
CA LEU A 72 -4.00 14.50 5.53
C LEU A 72 -4.95 13.32 5.39
N ALA A 73 -5.66 12.97 6.48
CA ALA A 73 -6.64 11.89 6.48
C ALA A 73 -7.76 12.17 5.46
N GLY A 74 -8.29 13.40 5.43
CA GLY A 74 -9.30 13.83 4.46
C GLY A 74 -8.81 13.82 3.00
N ALA A 75 -7.51 13.95 2.77
CA ALA A 75 -6.89 13.86 1.44
C ALA A 75 -6.57 12.40 1.02
N GLY A 76 -6.85 11.41 1.88
CA GLY A 76 -6.58 10.01 1.59
C GLY A 76 -5.13 9.59 1.80
N VAL A 77 -4.32 10.37 2.53
CA VAL A 77 -3.01 9.92 3.00
C VAL A 77 -3.22 8.70 3.90
N VAL A 78 -2.49 7.62 3.64
CA VAL A 78 -2.70 6.34 4.34
C VAL A 78 -1.84 6.18 5.58
N GLY A 79 -0.77 6.98 5.71
CA GLY A 79 0.05 7.02 6.90
C GLY A 79 0.99 8.21 6.93
N LEU A 80 1.49 8.53 8.12
CA LEU A 80 2.45 9.58 8.37
C LEU A 80 3.72 8.99 9.01
N GLY A 81 4.87 9.18 8.39
CA GLY A 81 6.18 8.87 8.95
C GLY A 81 6.84 10.13 9.49
N PHE A 82 7.19 10.14 10.76
CA PHE A 82 7.82 11.27 11.43
C PHE A 82 9.27 10.95 11.78
N ALA A 83 10.22 11.75 11.29
CA ALA A 83 11.62 11.59 11.64
C ALA A 83 11.95 12.18 13.01
N VAL A 84 12.42 11.32 13.91
CA VAL A 84 12.94 11.72 15.22
C VAL A 84 14.45 11.96 15.18
N GLY A 85 14.95 12.80 16.07
CA GLY A 85 16.36 13.20 16.16
C GLY A 85 16.81 14.15 15.04
N VAL A 86 15.87 14.86 14.41
CA VAL A 86 16.15 15.90 13.40
C VAL A 86 15.78 17.28 13.93
N ASN A 87 14.47 17.56 14.05
CA ASN A 87 13.95 18.78 14.66
C ASN A 87 13.41 18.53 16.08
N TYR A 88 12.87 17.33 16.31
CA TYR A 88 12.35 16.87 17.60
C TYR A 88 13.04 15.56 17.99
N ASP A 89 13.37 15.39 19.28
CA ASP A 89 14.06 14.19 19.78
C ASP A 89 13.16 12.95 19.82
N ASP A 90 11.85 13.13 20.08
CA ASP A 90 10.80 12.11 19.96
C ASP A 90 9.59 12.74 19.24
N ILE A 91 8.61 11.92 18.86
CA ILE A 91 7.36 12.40 18.28
C ILE A 91 6.60 13.23 19.32
N PRO A 92 6.22 14.49 19.03
CA PRO A 92 5.43 15.30 19.93
C PRO A 92 4.09 14.63 20.30
N PRO A 93 3.69 14.64 21.58
CA PRO A 93 2.43 14.01 22.02
C PRO A 93 1.20 14.54 21.27
N ALA A 94 1.17 15.84 20.95
CA ALA A 94 0.13 16.48 20.16
C ALA A 94 -0.11 15.78 18.80
N LEU A 95 0.95 15.32 18.15
CA LEU A 95 0.85 14.59 16.88
C LEU A 95 0.34 13.16 17.08
N VAL A 96 0.78 12.48 18.14
CA VAL A 96 0.32 11.11 18.47
C VAL A 96 -1.18 11.11 18.75
N GLU A 97 -1.66 12.03 19.59
CA GLU A 97 -3.08 12.13 19.91
C GLU A 97 -3.92 12.50 18.69
N ALA A 98 -3.48 13.47 17.88
CA ALA A 98 -4.17 13.81 16.63
C ALA A 98 -4.25 12.62 15.66
N ALA A 99 -3.16 11.86 15.50
CA ALA A 99 -3.13 10.66 14.68
C ALA A 99 -4.11 9.58 15.17
N ARG A 100 -4.21 9.39 16.50
CA ARG A 100 -5.17 8.46 17.11
C ARG A 100 -6.61 8.89 16.90
N GLU A 101 -6.92 10.17 17.12
CA GLU A 101 -8.27 10.73 16.94
C GLU A 101 -8.79 10.54 15.50
N GLU A 102 -7.93 10.75 14.51
CA GLU A 102 -8.28 10.63 13.08
C GLU A 102 -8.06 9.21 12.52
N GLY A 103 -7.53 8.29 13.34
CA GLY A 103 -7.20 6.93 12.93
C GLY A 103 -6.17 6.87 11.80
N LEU A 104 -5.25 7.84 11.71
CA LEU A 104 -4.17 7.87 10.73
C LEU A 104 -2.95 7.13 11.29
N PRO A 105 -2.48 6.04 10.66
CA PRO A 105 -1.26 5.37 11.09
C PRO A 105 -0.07 6.33 11.18
N LEU A 106 0.58 6.34 12.35
CA LEU A 106 1.75 7.17 12.62
C LEU A 106 2.96 6.28 12.87
N LEU A 107 4.00 6.47 12.06
CA LEU A 107 5.24 5.72 12.11
C LEU A 107 6.38 6.62 12.57
N GLU A 108 7.11 6.18 13.58
CA GLU A 108 8.41 6.74 13.93
C GLU A 108 9.45 6.28 12.93
N VAL A 109 10.18 7.24 12.37
CA VAL A 109 11.33 7.01 11.51
C VAL A 109 12.59 7.38 12.30
N PRO A 110 13.44 6.41 12.67
CA PRO A 110 14.63 6.72 13.46
C PRO A 110 15.65 7.47 12.58
N ARG A 111 16.43 8.37 13.19
CA ARG A 111 17.43 9.23 12.52
C ARG A 111 18.37 8.52 11.53
N ARG A 112 18.70 7.24 11.79
CA ARG A 112 19.55 6.40 10.94
C ARG A 112 18.89 5.94 9.64
N THR A 113 17.57 6.04 9.54
CA THR A 113 16.80 5.61 8.37
C THR A 113 16.49 6.83 7.51
N PRO A 114 17.22 7.04 6.39
CA PRO A 114 16.92 8.15 5.50
C PRO A 114 15.58 7.91 4.81
N PHE A 115 14.78 8.96 4.60
CA PHE A 115 13.53 8.88 3.85
C PHE A 115 13.71 8.27 2.46
N LEU A 116 14.86 8.52 1.81
CA LEU A 116 15.20 7.89 0.53
C LEU A 116 15.18 6.35 0.60
N ALA A 117 15.59 5.74 1.72
CA ALA A 117 15.53 4.29 1.88
C ALA A 117 14.08 3.78 1.93
N ILE A 118 13.20 4.52 2.60
CA ILE A 118 11.76 4.21 2.65
C ILE A 118 11.15 4.35 1.26
N SER A 119 11.39 5.47 0.57
CA SER A 119 10.91 5.68 -0.79
C SER A 119 11.39 4.59 -1.75
N LYS A 120 12.68 4.21 -1.70
CA LYS A 120 13.21 3.10 -2.51
C LYS A 120 12.55 1.76 -2.18
N ALA A 121 12.32 1.47 -0.89
CA ALA A 121 11.65 0.24 -0.49
C ALA A 121 10.22 0.15 -1.03
N VAL A 122 9.46 1.26 -0.92
CA VAL A 122 8.10 1.35 -1.48
C VAL A 122 8.13 1.19 -3.00
N SER A 123 8.97 1.95 -3.72
CA SER A 123 9.06 1.86 -5.17
C SER A 123 9.46 0.46 -5.65
N ALA A 124 10.44 -0.18 -4.99
CA ALA A 124 10.87 -1.53 -5.31
C ALA A 124 9.74 -2.55 -5.08
N ALA A 125 8.98 -2.43 -3.99
CA ALA A 125 7.87 -3.32 -3.70
C ALA A 125 6.72 -3.16 -4.71
N ILE A 126 6.40 -1.93 -5.14
CA ILE A 126 5.42 -1.68 -6.21
C ILE A 126 5.87 -2.33 -7.52
N ALA A 127 7.14 -2.12 -7.92
CA ALA A 127 7.68 -2.69 -9.15
C ALA A 127 7.69 -4.22 -9.10
N ALA A 128 8.06 -4.82 -7.95
CA ALA A 128 8.01 -6.26 -7.75
C ALA A 128 6.57 -6.80 -7.84
N ASP A 129 5.58 -6.06 -7.34
CA ASP A 129 4.19 -6.46 -7.44
C ASP A 129 3.67 -6.46 -8.89
N GLN A 130 3.95 -5.38 -9.62
CA GLN A 130 3.61 -5.27 -11.04
C GLN A 130 4.27 -6.39 -11.86
N TYR A 131 5.55 -6.68 -11.60
CA TYR A 131 6.26 -7.77 -12.26
C TYR A 131 5.65 -9.15 -11.97
N ARG A 132 5.26 -9.40 -10.70
CA ARG A 132 4.56 -10.64 -10.33
C ARG A 132 3.23 -10.77 -11.06
N ALA A 133 2.44 -9.71 -11.15
CA ALA A 133 1.16 -9.74 -11.84
C ALA A 133 1.33 -10.10 -13.33
N VAL A 134 2.30 -9.48 -14.02
CA VAL A 134 2.61 -9.81 -15.42
C VAL A 134 3.06 -11.25 -15.58
N THR A 135 3.98 -11.70 -14.72
CA THR A 135 4.54 -13.06 -14.79
C THR A 135 3.48 -14.12 -14.51
N ALA A 136 2.59 -13.87 -13.54
CA ALA A 136 1.46 -14.74 -13.21
C ALA A 136 0.48 -14.84 -14.39
N GLY A 137 0.17 -13.71 -15.05
CA GLY A 137 -0.68 -13.69 -16.24
C GLY A 137 -0.11 -14.57 -17.38
N PHE A 138 1.19 -14.46 -17.66
CA PHE A 138 1.84 -15.32 -18.66
C PHE A 138 1.85 -16.79 -18.26
N ALA A 139 2.06 -17.10 -16.98
CA ALA A 139 2.00 -18.48 -16.49
C ALA A 139 0.60 -19.07 -16.65
N ALA A 140 -0.44 -18.32 -16.28
CA ALA A 140 -1.84 -18.71 -16.46
C ALA A 140 -2.16 -18.94 -17.95
N GLN A 141 -1.80 -18.01 -18.83
CA GLN A 141 -2.01 -18.16 -20.27
C GLN A 141 -1.37 -19.44 -20.81
N ARG A 142 -0.09 -19.71 -20.47
CA ARG A 142 0.62 -20.91 -20.93
C ARG A 142 -0.07 -22.19 -20.47
N GLU A 143 -0.51 -22.23 -19.23
CA GLU A 143 -1.23 -23.39 -18.69
C GLU A 143 -2.57 -23.61 -19.39
N LEU A 144 -3.34 -22.54 -19.62
CA LEU A 144 -4.60 -22.60 -20.35
C LEU A 144 -4.40 -23.11 -21.78
N THR A 145 -3.41 -22.58 -22.52
CA THR A 145 -3.08 -23.06 -23.87
C THR A 145 -2.67 -24.53 -23.86
N ARG A 146 -1.83 -24.94 -22.90
CA ARG A 146 -1.41 -26.35 -22.77
C ARG A 146 -2.61 -27.26 -22.53
N ARG A 147 -3.49 -26.92 -21.59
CA ARG A 147 -4.71 -27.66 -21.25
C ARG A 147 -5.67 -27.76 -22.43
N ALA A 148 -5.85 -26.68 -23.18
CA ALA A 148 -6.69 -26.68 -24.38
C ALA A 148 -6.18 -27.67 -25.45
N LEU A 149 -4.86 -27.81 -25.58
CA LEU A 149 -4.24 -28.72 -26.55
C LEU A 149 -4.23 -30.19 -26.11
N THR A 150 -4.07 -30.47 -24.81
CA THR A 150 -3.97 -31.85 -24.30
C THR A 150 -5.30 -32.43 -23.85
N ASP A 151 -6.13 -31.61 -23.20
CA ASP A 151 -7.33 -32.04 -22.47
C ASP A 151 -8.61 -31.45 -23.10
N GLY A 152 -8.46 -30.72 -24.21
CA GLY A 152 -9.57 -30.08 -24.92
C GLY A 152 -10.27 -28.96 -24.13
N PRO A 153 -11.51 -28.61 -24.53
CA PRO A 153 -12.29 -27.54 -23.90
C PRO A 153 -12.54 -27.75 -22.40
N GLU A 154 -12.70 -29.00 -21.95
CA GLU A 154 -12.99 -29.34 -20.56
C GLU A 154 -11.79 -29.03 -19.65
N GLY A 155 -10.58 -29.48 -20.02
CA GLY A 155 -9.39 -29.19 -19.24
C GLY A 155 -8.99 -27.71 -19.29
N LEU A 156 -9.25 -27.01 -20.39
CA LEU A 156 -9.11 -25.55 -20.47
C LEU A 156 -10.00 -24.86 -19.43
N LEU A 157 -11.30 -25.20 -19.41
CA LEU A 157 -12.25 -24.59 -18.47
C LEU A 157 -11.92 -24.92 -17.03
N ALA A 158 -11.51 -26.16 -16.72
CA ALA A 158 -11.09 -26.54 -15.37
C ALA A 158 -9.88 -25.72 -14.88
N ALA A 159 -8.90 -25.49 -15.76
CA ALA A 159 -7.75 -24.65 -15.43
C ALA A 159 -8.12 -23.17 -15.28
N LEU A 160 -9.08 -22.67 -16.08
CA LEU A 160 -9.58 -21.31 -15.98
C LEU A 160 -10.36 -21.09 -14.68
N ALA A 161 -11.30 -21.98 -14.38
CA ALA A 161 -12.11 -21.98 -13.15
C ALA A 161 -11.23 -21.90 -11.90
N ALA A 162 -10.19 -22.73 -11.84
CA ALA A 162 -9.22 -22.72 -10.74
C ALA A 162 -8.40 -21.41 -10.64
N GLN A 163 -8.08 -20.75 -11.77
CA GLN A 163 -7.32 -19.49 -11.78
C GLN A 163 -8.17 -18.29 -11.35
N VAL A 164 -9.47 -18.29 -11.64
CA VAL A 164 -10.39 -17.21 -11.29
C VAL A 164 -11.09 -17.41 -9.95
N ASP A 165 -10.82 -18.54 -9.27
CA ASP A 165 -11.49 -18.97 -8.04
C ASP A 165 -13.03 -18.96 -8.20
N GLY A 166 -13.50 -19.60 -9.29
CA GLY A 166 -14.91 -19.58 -9.67
C GLY A 166 -15.22 -20.57 -10.79
N TRP A 167 -16.32 -20.33 -11.50
CA TRP A 167 -16.81 -21.22 -12.56
C TRP A 167 -16.53 -20.66 -13.96
N ALA A 168 -16.40 -21.56 -14.94
CA ALA A 168 -16.20 -21.22 -16.35
C ALA A 168 -17.10 -22.08 -17.25
N ALA A 169 -17.64 -21.48 -18.31
CA ALA A 169 -18.44 -22.17 -19.32
C ALA A 169 -18.06 -21.70 -20.73
N LEU A 170 -18.04 -22.63 -21.68
CA LEU A 170 -17.81 -22.36 -23.10
C LEU A 170 -19.12 -22.54 -23.86
N TYR A 171 -19.50 -21.54 -24.64
CA TYR A 171 -20.66 -21.58 -25.54
C TYR A 171 -20.20 -21.54 -26.99
N ASP A 172 -20.92 -22.23 -27.87
CA ASP A 172 -20.73 -22.09 -29.31
C ASP A 172 -21.49 -20.86 -29.87
N ALA A 173 -21.35 -20.62 -31.17
CA ALA A 173 -22.00 -19.49 -31.85
C ALA A 173 -23.54 -19.58 -31.86
N SER A 174 -24.13 -20.75 -31.59
CA SER A 174 -25.58 -20.93 -31.47
C SER A 174 -26.10 -20.67 -30.05
N GLY A 175 -25.19 -20.49 -29.08
CA GLY A 175 -25.51 -20.35 -27.67
C GLY A 175 -25.68 -21.69 -26.94
N ALA A 176 -25.29 -22.81 -27.55
CA ALA A 176 -25.27 -24.11 -26.88
C ALA A 176 -24.01 -24.24 -26.00
N VAL A 177 -24.16 -24.86 -24.84
CA VAL A 177 -23.03 -25.13 -23.92
C VAL A 177 -22.18 -26.25 -24.49
N VAL A 178 -20.90 -25.97 -24.69
CA VAL A 178 -19.89 -26.91 -25.21
C VAL A 178 -19.21 -27.64 -24.07
N ALA A 179 -18.85 -26.93 -22.99
CA ALA A 179 -18.24 -27.50 -21.79
C ALA A 179 -18.42 -26.55 -20.60
N THR A 180 -18.28 -27.08 -19.38
CA THR A 180 -18.38 -26.32 -18.12
C THR A 180 -17.38 -26.83 -17.10
N ALA A 181 -16.85 -25.93 -16.29
CA ALA A 181 -16.12 -26.23 -15.07
C ALA A 181 -16.74 -25.39 -13.93
N PRO A 182 -17.57 -26.00 -13.07
CA PRO A 182 -18.22 -25.30 -11.96
C PRO A 182 -17.27 -24.97 -10.81
#